data_AF-A0A2R7KSQ1-F1
#
_entry.id   AF-A0A2R7KSQ1-F1
#
_cell.length_a   1.000
_cell.length_b   1.000
_cell.length_c   1.000
_cell.angle_alpha   90.00
_cell.angle_beta   90.00
_cell.angle_gamma   90.00
#
_symmetry.space_group_name_H-M   'P 1'
#
loop_
_entity.id
_entity.type
_entity.pdbx_description
1 polymer ?
#
loop_
_entity_poly.entity_id
_entity_poly.type
_entity_poly.pdbx_seq_one_letter_code
_entity_poly.pdbx_strand_id
1 'polypeptide(L)'
;MKQLIFLIAFTVIILSACKTTYRYPRFDFNNGPNPCINAFKDRIFFSILRECYKGTDAMKEISKRDVGNPFDGINSPVLLKTIDSIGKGFAQKITPPALCDGCTKDQNYFMAQALHFYRSYELDSIAKAELKRFSSDCLK
;
A
#
# COMPACT_ATOMS: atom_id res chain seq x y z
N MET A 1 -3.28 -52.52 -2.16
CA MET A 1 -4.43 -51.59 -2.11
C MET A 1 -4.16 -50.34 -1.26
N LYS A 2 -3.78 -50.44 0.03
CA LYS A 2 -3.54 -49.25 0.89
C LYS A 2 -2.48 -48.27 0.35
N GLN A 3 -1.39 -48.79 -0.23
CA GLN A 3 -0.35 -47.96 -0.86
C GLN A 3 -0.84 -47.21 -2.11
N LEU A 4 -1.71 -47.84 -2.91
CA LEU A 4 -2.29 -47.22 -4.10
C LEU A 4 -3.25 -46.08 -3.72
N ILE A 5 -4.06 -46.28 -2.68
CA ILE A 5 -4.96 -45.24 -2.14
C ILE A 5 -4.16 -44.03 -1.64
N PHE A 6 -3.04 -44.28 -0.94
CA PHE A 6 -2.16 -43.20 -0.46
C PHE A 6 -1.53 -42.41 -1.60
N LEU A 7 -1.10 -43.10 -2.67
CA LEU A 7 -0.50 -42.48 -3.84
C LEU A 7 -1.49 -41.59 -4.59
N ILE A 8 -2.74 -42.05 -4.73
CA ILE A 8 -3.84 -41.29 -5.35
C ILE A 8 -4.22 -40.08 -4.49
N ALA A 9 -4.32 -40.24 -3.16
CA ALA A 9 -4.64 -39.13 -2.25
C ALA A 9 -3.54 -38.04 -2.29
N PHE A 10 -2.27 -38.45 -2.35
CA PHE A 10 -1.14 -37.53 -2.46
C PHE A 10 -1.13 -36.77 -3.80
N THR A 11 -1.46 -37.44 -4.91
CA THR A 11 -1.56 -36.77 -6.22
C THR A 11 -2.72 -35.77 -6.27
N VAL A 12 -3.86 -36.08 -5.66
CA VAL A 12 -5.00 -35.15 -5.60
C VAL A 12 -4.65 -33.90 -4.79
N ILE A 13 -3.94 -34.05 -3.66
CA ILE A 13 -3.52 -32.91 -2.84
C ILE A 13 -2.56 -31.99 -3.61
N ILE A 14 -1.56 -32.55 -4.30
CA ILE A 14 -0.62 -31.77 -5.13
C ILE A 14 -1.34 -31.04 -6.26
N LEU A 15 -2.29 -31.70 -6.93
CA LEU A 15 -3.04 -31.10 -8.05
C LEU A 15 -4.04 -30.03 -7.58
N SER A 16 -4.47 -30.06 -6.32
CA SER A 16 -5.33 -29.03 -5.72
C SER A 16 -4.58 -27.81 -5.16
N ALA A 17 -3.25 -27.87 -5.02
CA ALA A 17 -2.48 -26.88 -4.27
C ALA A 17 -2.05 -25.61 -5.04
N CYS A 18 -2.17 -25.55 -6.37
CA CYS A 18 -1.72 -24.37 -7.12
C CYS A 18 -2.69 -23.95 -8.24
N LYS A 19 -3.79 -23.28 -7.87
CA LYS A 19 -4.39 -22.27 -8.73
C LYS A 19 -4.31 -20.93 -8.01
N THR A 20 -3.19 -20.23 -8.14
CA THR A 20 -3.14 -18.81 -7.82
C THR A 20 -3.94 -18.08 -8.91
N THR A 21 -5.24 -17.89 -8.68
CA THR A 21 -6.13 -17.10 -9.53
C THR A 21 -5.90 -15.60 -9.39
N TYR A 22 -4.77 -15.16 -8.81
CA TYR A 22 -4.43 -13.75 -8.74
C TYR A 22 -4.02 -13.26 -10.13
N ARG A 23 -5.00 -12.71 -10.85
CA ARG A 23 -4.74 -11.92 -12.04
C ARG A 23 -4.37 -10.52 -11.57
N TYR A 24 -3.19 -10.06 -11.97
CA TYR A 24 -2.88 -8.64 -11.87
C TYR A 24 -3.96 -7.88 -12.65
N PRO A 25 -4.61 -6.88 -12.03
CA PRO A 25 -5.53 -6.04 -12.77
C PRO A 25 -4.75 -5.36 -13.90
N ARG A 26 -5.43 -5.12 -15.03
CA ARG A 26 -4.86 -4.23 -16.06
C ARG A 26 -4.65 -2.86 -15.43
N PHE A 27 -3.60 -2.19 -15.87
CA PHE A 27 -3.36 -0.81 -15.48
C PHE A 27 -4.59 0.05 -15.81
N ASP A 28 -5.00 0.88 -14.87
CA ASP A 28 -6.16 1.76 -14.98
C ASP A 28 -5.77 3.16 -14.50
N PHE A 29 -5.90 4.14 -15.40
CA PHE A 29 -5.63 5.54 -15.10
C PHE A 29 -6.69 6.16 -14.16
N ASN A 30 -7.85 5.52 -13.99
CA ASN A 30 -8.99 6.05 -13.24
C ASN A 30 -9.12 5.48 -11.82
N ASN A 31 -8.01 5.03 -11.23
CA ASN A 31 -7.98 4.49 -9.86
C ASN A 31 -8.85 3.25 -9.61
N GLY A 32 -9.17 2.46 -10.65
CA GLY A 32 -9.71 1.12 -10.50
C GLY A 32 -11.11 1.04 -9.85
N PRO A 33 -11.53 -0.17 -9.44
CA PRO A 33 -12.89 -0.40 -8.92
C PRO A 33 -13.13 0.12 -7.50
N ASN A 34 -12.09 0.56 -6.78
CA ASN A 34 -12.23 1.09 -5.42
C ASN A 34 -11.47 2.41 -5.26
N PRO A 35 -12.00 3.49 -5.86
CA PRO A 35 -11.30 4.78 -5.92
C PRO A 35 -11.04 5.36 -4.53
N CYS A 36 -11.90 5.11 -3.55
CA CYS A 36 -11.70 5.62 -2.19
C CYS A 36 -10.63 4.89 -1.40
N ILE A 37 -10.56 3.56 -1.48
CA ILE A 37 -9.43 2.82 -0.88
C ILE A 37 -8.14 3.25 -1.55
N ASN A 38 -8.13 3.38 -2.89
CA ASN A 38 -6.94 3.80 -3.60
C ASN A 38 -6.53 5.23 -3.21
N ALA A 39 -7.47 6.18 -3.14
CA ALA A 39 -7.20 7.54 -2.67
C ALA A 39 -6.68 7.60 -1.23
N PHE A 40 -7.21 6.77 -0.33
CA PHE A 40 -6.72 6.64 1.05
C PHE A 40 -5.25 6.20 1.04
N LYS A 41 -4.94 5.18 0.23
CA LYS A 41 -3.59 4.61 0.10
C LYS A 41 -2.62 5.56 -0.58
N ASP A 42 -3.06 6.26 -1.63
CA ASP A 42 -2.29 7.28 -2.34
C ASP A 42 -1.89 8.37 -1.35
N ARG A 43 -2.84 8.86 -0.54
CA ARG A 43 -2.55 9.88 0.47
C ARG A 43 -1.56 9.38 1.53
N ILE A 44 -1.67 8.14 1.98
CA ILE A 44 -0.66 7.53 2.89
C ILE A 44 0.71 7.49 2.21
N PHE A 45 0.79 7.04 0.96
CA PHE A 45 2.02 6.99 0.21
C PHE A 45 2.68 8.38 0.11
N PHE A 46 1.92 9.41 -0.29
CA PHE A 46 2.45 10.79 -0.30
C PHE A 46 2.80 11.32 1.08
N SER A 47 2.07 10.94 2.12
CA SER A 47 2.43 11.31 3.49
C SER A 47 3.76 10.69 3.93
N ILE A 48 4.04 9.44 3.55
CA ILE A 48 5.34 8.79 3.79
C ILE A 48 6.43 9.54 3.04
N LEU A 49 6.23 9.82 1.75
CA LEU A 49 7.20 10.57 0.95
C LEU A 49 7.50 11.95 1.52
N ARG A 50 6.48 12.70 1.95
CA ARG A 50 6.66 14.02 2.58
C ARG A 50 7.50 13.96 3.84
N GLU A 51 7.31 12.93 4.65
CA GLU A 51 8.10 12.78 5.88
C GLU A 51 9.53 12.34 5.56
N CYS A 52 9.73 11.38 4.65
CA CYS A 52 11.07 10.90 4.27
C CYS A 52 11.90 11.95 3.51
N TYR A 53 11.27 12.79 2.70
CA TYR A 53 11.93 13.89 1.97
C TYR A 53 11.98 15.20 2.76
N LYS A 54 11.57 15.21 4.03
CA LYS A 54 11.54 16.42 4.85
C LYS A 54 12.93 17.03 4.95
N GLY A 55 13.03 18.33 4.65
CA GLY A 55 14.32 19.05 4.58
C GLY A 55 15.00 19.01 3.22
N THR A 56 14.40 18.36 2.21
CA THR A 56 14.86 18.37 0.81
C THR A 56 13.90 19.16 -0.08
N ASP A 57 14.35 19.53 -1.28
CA ASP A 57 13.50 20.17 -2.30
C ASP A 57 12.64 19.17 -3.10
N ALA A 58 12.77 17.86 -2.88
CA ALA A 58 12.12 16.84 -3.71
C ALA A 58 10.59 17.03 -3.77
N MET A 59 9.93 17.18 -2.63
CA MET A 59 8.48 17.39 -2.60
C MET A 59 8.06 18.73 -3.18
N LYS A 60 8.90 19.76 -3.05
CA LYS A 60 8.67 21.09 -3.63
C LYS A 60 8.66 21.01 -5.15
N GLU A 61 9.63 20.28 -5.73
CA GLU A 61 9.69 20.09 -7.18
C GLU A 61 8.54 19.23 -7.71
N ILE A 62 8.17 18.15 -7.01
CA ILE A 62 7.00 17.32 -7.39
C ILE A 62 5.73 18.17 -7.41
N SER A 63 5.49 18.97 -6.36
CA SER A 63 4.27 19.77 -6.20
C SER A 63 4.09 20.87 -7.25
N LYS A 64 5.14 21.22 -8.01
CA LYS A 64 5.02 22.17 -9.13
C LYS A 64 4.29 21.60 -10.33
N ARG A 65 4.29 20.27 -10.50
CA ARG A 65 3.78 19.58 -11.69
C ARG A 65 2.70 18.55 -11.37
N ASP A 66 2.65 18.10 -10.13
CA ASP A 66 1.77 17.01 -9.69
C ASP A 66 0.94 17.47 -8.48
N VAL A 67 -0.35 17.14 -8.52
CA VAL A 67 -1.31 17.41 -7.44
C VAL A 67 -1.25 16.36 -6.32
N GLY A 68 -0.50 15.28 -6.54
CA GLY A 68 -0.31 14.16 -5.62
C GLY A 68 -1.53 13.25 -5.58
N ASN A 69 -2.66 13.73 -5.05
CA ASN A 69 -3.87 12.94 -4.96
C ASN A 69 -4.98 13.52 -5.87
N PRO A 70 -5.37 12.82 -6.94
CA PRO A 70 -6.40 13.30 -7.87
C PRO A 70 -7.83 13.09 -7.37
N PHE A 71 -8.05 12.33 -6.28
CA PHE A 71 -9.39 11.97 -5.80
C PHE A 71 -9.84 12.85 -4.63
N ASP A 72 -10.95 13.56 -4.83
CA ASP A 72 -11.55 14.52 -3.90
C ASP A 72 -12.64 13.93 -2.99
N GLY A 73 -12.92 12.63 -3.07
CA GLY A 73 -14.02 12.01 -2.30
C GLY A 73 -13.77 11.83 -0.80
N ILE A 74 -12.54 12.08 -0.30
CA ILE A 74 -12.23 12.05 1.13
C ILE A 74 -12.17 13.47 1.70
N ASN A 75 -13.31 13.97 2.19
CA ASN A 75 -13.45 15.35 2.65
C ASN A 75 -13.42 15.53 4.18
N SER A 76 -13.45 14.45 4.96
CA SER A 76 -13.43 14.53 6.43
C SER A 76 -12.07 14.99 6.96
N PRO A 77 -11.94 16.18 7.57
CA PRO A 77 -10.65 16.68 8.05
C PRO A 77 -10.05 15.80 9.14
N VAL A 78 -10.89 15.13 9.93
CA VAL A 78 -10.45 14.18 10.97
C VAL A 78 -9.83 12.94 10.32
N LEU A 79 -10.49 12.36 9.32
CA LEU A 79 -9.97 11.22 8.58
C LEU A 79 -8.66 11.58 7.86
N LEU A 80 -8.57 12.77 7.26
CA LEU A 80 -7.35 13.25 6.62
C LEU A 80 -6.18 13.36 7.61
N LYS A 81 -6.42 13.86 8.83
CA LYS A 81 -5.40 13.88 9.89
C LYS A 81 -4.98 12.47 10.32
N THR A 82 -5.93 11.54 10.43
CA THR A 82 -5.64 10.14 10.74
C THR A 82 -4.76 9.51 9.66
N ILE A 83 -5.12 9.69 8.39
CA ILE A 83 -4.34 9.22 7.24
C ILE A 83 -2.90 9.74 7.29
N ASP A 84 -2.73 11.05 7.47
CA ASP A 84 -1.42 11.68 7.51
C ASP A 84 -0.60 11.19 8.73
N SER A 85 -1.27 10.92 9.87
CA SER A 85 -0.62 10.35 11.05
C SER A 85 -0.13 8.91 10.83
N ILE A 86 -0.91 8.08 10.11
CA ILE A 86 -0.51 6.71 9.77
C ILE A 86 0.75 6.74 8.88
N GLY A 87 0.74 7.58 7.85
CA GLY A 87 1.88 7.71 6.94
C GLY A 87 3.16 8.16 7.65
N LYS A 88 3.07 9.16 8.53
CA LYS A 88 4.21 9.60 9.36
C LYS A 88 4.70 8.51 10.31
N GLY A 89 3.78 7.83 10.98
CA GLY A 89 4.11 6.73 11.89
C GLY A 89 4.80 5.56 11.18
N PHE A 90 4.42 5.29 9.93
CA PHE A 90 5.12 4.31 9.09
C PHE A 90 6.53 4.79 8.74
N ALA A 91 6.67 6.04 8.25
CA ALA A 91 7.95 6.61 7.85
C ALA A 91 9.01 6.54 8.98
N GLN A 92 8.59 6.81 10.22
CA GLN A 92 9.45 6.76 11.40
C GLN A 92 9.93 5.33 11.77
N LYS A 93 9.25 4.30 11.30
CA LYS A 93 9.61 2.88 11.53
C LYS A 93 10.48 2.31 10.43
N ILE A 94 10.72 3.04 9.34
CA ILE A 94 11.58 2.58 8.25
C ILE A 94 13.00 2.51 8.78
N THR A 95 13.51 1.28 8.88
CA THR A 95 14.87 1.04 9.33
C THR A 95 15.86 1.25 8.17
N PRO A 96 17.13 1.57 8.49
CA PRO A 96 18.20 1.50 7.52
C PRO A 96 18.27 0.12 6.84
N PRO A 97 18.74 0.04 5.60
CA PRO A 97 18.85 -1.22 4.89
C PRO A 97 19.84 -2.16 5.58
N ALA A 98 19.41 -3.41 5.84
CA ALA A 98 20.31 -4.43 6.39
C ALA A 98 21.35 -4.91 5.38
N LEU A 99 21.01 -4.84 4.09
CA LEU A 99 21.87 -5.21 2.97
C LEU A 99 21.82 -4.07 1.96
N CYS A 100 22.87 -3.26 1.96
CA CYS A 100 23.14 -2.34 0.87
C CYS A 100 24.65 -2.24 0.66
N ASP A 101 25.08 -2.40 -0.58
CA ASP A 101 26.46 -2.18 -0.99
C ASP A 101 26.66 -0.68 -1.28
N GLY A 102 27.56 -0.03 -0.54
CA GLY A 102 27.89 1.38 -0.74
C GLY A 102 26.86 2.43 -0.30
N CYS A 103 25.82 2.07 0.47
CA CYS A 103 24.86 3.07 0.97
C CYS A 103 25.47 4.03 2.00
N THR A 104 25.09 5.31 1.92
CA THR A 104 25.30 6.29 2.99
C THR A 104 24.25 6.15 4.09
N LYS A 105 24.49 6.74 5.27
CA LYS A 105 23.60 6.66 6.46
C LYS A 105 22.15 7.09 6.22
N ASP A 106 21.90 7.85 5.16
CA ASP A 106 20.58 8.43 4.86
C ASP A 106 19.89 7.74 3.67
N GLN A 107 20.55 6.76 3.04
CA GLN A 107 19.99 5.99 1.93
C GLN A 107 19.15 4.84 2.46
N ASN A 108 17.94 5.18 2.85
CA ASN A 108 16.95 4.22 3.33
C ASN A 108 16.08 3.81 2.14
N TYR A 109 15.74 2.53 2.00
CA TYR A 109 14.83 2.03 0.95
C TYR A 109 13.38 2.47 1.16
N PHE A 110 13.13 3.70 1.66
CA PHE A 110 11.81 4.18 2.04
C PHE A 110 10.82 4.15 0.87
N MET A 111 11.28 4.40 -0.36
CA MET A 111 10.43 4.33 -1.55
C MET A 111 9.94 2.90 -1.79
N ALA A 112 10.83 1.91 -1.73
CA ALA A 112 10.46 0.50 -1.87
C ALA A 112 9.53 0.06 -0.73
N GLN A 113 9.84 0.45 0.51
CA GLN A 113 9.01 0.15 1.68
C GLN A 113 7.62 0.79 1.58
N ALA A 114 7.53 2.03 1.09
CA ALA A 114 6.26 2.72 0.85
C ALA A 114 5.44 2.01 -0.23
N LEU A 115 6.07 1.54 -1.32
CA LEU A 115 5.41 0.76 -2.37
C LEU A 115 4.94 -0.62 -1.85
N HIS A 116 5.73 -1.28 -1.01
CA HIS A 116 5.32 -2.53 -0.37
C HIS A 116 4.13 -2.32 0.55
N PHE A 117 4.15 -1.26 1.37
CA PHE A 117 3.03 -0.92 2.24
C PHE A 117 1.79 -0.52 1.45
N TYR A 118 1.94 0.27 0.39
CA TYR A 118 0.88 0.62 -0.56
C TYR A 118 0.20 -0.64 -1.12
N ARG A 119 0.95 -1.71 -1.39
CA ARG A 119 0.39 -2.95 -1.93
C ARG A 119 -0.01 -3.99 -0.87
N SER A 120 0.14 -3.67 0.40
CA SER A 120 -0.06 -4.62 1.50
C SER A 120 -1.55 -4.83 1.83
N TYR A 121 -1.88 -6.06 2.23
CA TYR A 121 -3.19 -6.37 2.81
C TYR A 121 -3.44 -5.60 4.12
N GLU A 122 -2.38 -5.32 4.88
CA GLU A 122 -2.45 -4.54 6.11
C GLU A 122 -3.03 -3.16 5.83
N LEU A 123 -2.50 -2.44 4.82
CA LEU A 123 -3.00 -1.13 4.46
C LEU A 123 -4.42 -1.17 3.89
N ASP A 124 -4.76 -2.18 3.11
CA ASP A 124 -6.14 -2.39 2.64
C ASP A 124 -7.12 -2.59 3.80
N SER A 125 -6.72 -3.32 4.84
CA SER A 125 -7.53 -3.55 6.04
C SER A 125 -7.71 -2.25 6.83
N ILE A 126 -6.64 -1.47 7.02
CA ILE A 126 -6.70 -0.16 7.67
C ILE A 126 -7.63 0.79 6.91
N ALA A 127 -7.48 0.88 5.59
CA ALA A 127 -8.31 1.74 4.75
C ALA A 127 -9.80 1.40 4.90
N LYS A 128 -10.16 0.11 4.84
CA LYS A 128 -11.56 -0.33 5.03
C LYS A 128 -12.10 0.01 6.41
N ALA A 129 -11.31 -0.21 7.47
CA ALA A 129 -11.72 0.06 8.83
C ALA A 129 -11.97 1.56 9.06
N GLU A 130 -11.04 2.42 8.64
CA GLU A 130 -11.15 3.87 8.81
C GLU A 130 -12.26 4.47 7.94
N LEU A 131 -12.37 4.09 6.66
CA LEU A 131 -13.44 4.57 5.77
C LEU A 131 -14.83 4.20 6.32
N LYS A 132 -14.98 2.98 6.86
CA LYS A 132 -16.22 2.54 7.51
C LYS A 132 -16.52 3.35 8.77
N ARG A 133 -15.51 3.59 9.61
CA ARG A 133 -15.65 4.34 10.88
C ARG A 133 -16.15 5.76 10.64
N PHE A 134 -15.71 6.40 9.56
CA PHE A 134 -16.07 7.79 9.25
C PHE A 134 -17.30 7.92 8.34
N SER A 135 -18.06 6.83 8.12
CA SER A 135 -19.25 6.80 7.25
C SER A 135 -19.03 7.50 5.91
N SER A 136 -17.84 7.37 5.33
CA SER A 136 -17.55 8.04 4.06
C SER A 136 -18.48 7.47 2.99
N ASP A 137 -19.16 8.34 2.24
CA ASP A 137 -20.07 7.97 1.12
C ASP A 137 -19.40 7.08 0.05
N CYS A 138 -18.08 6.96 0.12
CA CYS A 138 -17.19 6.04 -0.58
C CYS A 138 -17.51 4.54 -0.54
N LEU A 139 -18.31 4.06 0.41
CA LEU A 139 -18.64 2.62 0.56
C LEU A 139 -20.07 2.28 0.09
N LYS A 140 -20.75 3.20 -0.60
CA LYS A 140 -22.05 2.93 -1.24
C LYS A 140 -21.90 2.10 -2.50
#